data_AF-A0A978UXB5-F1
#
_entry.id   AF-A0A978UXB5-F1
#
_cell.length_a   1.000
_cell.length_b   1.000
_cell.length_c   1.000
_cell.angle_alpha   90.00
_cell.angle_beta   90.00
_cell.angle_gamma   90.00
#
_symmetry.space_group_name_H-M   'P 1'
#
loop_
_entity.id
_entity.type
_entity.pdbx_description
1 polymer ?
#
loop_
_entity_poly.entity_id
_entity_poly.type
_entity_poly.pdbx_seq_one_letter_code
_entity_poly.pdbx_strand_id
1 'polypeptide(L)'
;MITAGGPSLYKSGKECGACYQVKCTSSANAACSGKPVTVIITDAYPGCVSESVHFDLSGTAFGAMALPGQADKLRNAGVLQVKYQRAKCNYPGKTITFKVDAGSNPNYFATLIEYEDGDGDLASVDLKQAVDSDSWLPMQQSWGAVWKLDSPSRFA
;
A
#
# COMPACT_ATOMS: atom_id res chain seq x y z
N MET A 1 -10.32 -0.62 -2.67
CA MET A 1 -9.68 -0.24 -3.95
C MET A 1 -8.19 -0.50 -3.79
N ILE A 2 -7.72 -1.66 -4.24
CA ILE A 2 -6.35 -2.13 -3.94
C ILE A 2 -5.65 -2.64 -5.19
N THR A 3 -4.32 -2.68 -5.12
CA THR A 3 -3.42 -3.21 -6.14
C THR A 3 -2.24 -3.91 -5.50
N ALA A 4 -1.73 -4.95 -6.16
CA ALA A 4 -0.34 -5.35 -5.98
C ALA A 4 0.56 -4.50 -6.91
N GLY A 5 1.75 -4.16 -6.44
CA GLY A 5 2.72 -3.39 -7.21
C GLY A 5 3.86 -4.28 -7.72
N GLY A 6 4.29 -4.08 -8.97
CA GLY A 6 5.56 -4.61 -9.45
C GLY A 6 6.75 -4.03 -8.67
N PRO A 7 7.98 -4.58 -8.82
CA PRO A 7 9.12 -4.23 -7.99
C PRO A 7 9.45 -2.72 -7.91
N SER A 8 9.28 -1.99 -9.02
CA SER A 8 9.52 -0.54 -9.09
C SER A 8 8.51 0.29 -8.28
N LEU A 9 7.29 -0.21 -8.09
CA LEU A 9 6.27 0.40 -7.26
C LEU A 9 6.34 -0.10 -5.82
N TYR A 10 6.44 -1.42 -5.61
CA TYR A 10 6.38 -2.01 -4.27
C TYR A 10 7.60 -1.64 -3.41
N LYS A 11 8.78 -1.46 -4.02
CA LYS A 11 10.04 -1.04 -3.37
C LYS A 11 10.33 -1.82 -2.07
N SER A 12 10.20 -3.13 -2.13
CA SER A 12 10.38 -4.04 -0.98
C SER A 12 9.49 -3.71 0.23
N GLY A 13 8.28 -3.20 0.00
CA GLY A 13 7.29 -2.88 1.04
C GLY A 13 7.31 -1.42 1.48
N LYS A 14 8.27 -0.62 1.01
CA LYS A 14 8.35 0.82 1.35
C LYS A 14 7.16 1.64 0.86
N GLU A 15 6.43 1.15 -0.13
CA GLU A 15 5.24 1.83 -0.65
C GLU A 15 3.94 1.11 -0.22
N CYS A 16 4.01 0.15 0.72
CA CYS A 16 2.81 -0.37 1.36
C CYS A 16 2.04 0.78 2.02
N GLY A 17 0.76 0.91 1.69
CA GLY A 17 -0.09 2.01 2.13
C GLY A 17 -0.10 3.22 1.18
N ALA A 18 0.87 3.35 0.26
CA ALA A 18 0.90 4.46 -0.69
C ALA A 18 -0.29 4.42 -1.67
N CYS A 19 -0.83 5.60 -1.98
CA CYS A 19 -1.96 5.76 -2.87
C CYS A 19 -1.56 6.29 -4.25
N TYR A 20 -2.22 5.75 -5.28
CA TYR A 20 -2.06 6.17 -6.66
C TYR A 20 -3.41 6.43 -7.31
N GLN A 21 -3.49 7.47 -8.12
CA GLN A 21 -4.57 7.61 -9.09
C GLN A 21 -4.17 6.90 -10.37
N VAL A 22 -4.97 5.93 -10.80
CA VAL A 22 -4.77 5.15 -12.02
C VAL A 22 -5.95 5.38 -12.95
N LYS A 23 -5.69 5.64 -14.23
CA LYS A 23 -6.74 5.77 -15.26
C LYS A 23 -6.36 5.06 -16.54
N CYS A 24 -7.35 4.49 -17.21
CA CYS A 24 -7.25 4.07 -18.60
C CYS A 24 -7.98 5.07 -19.52
N THR A 25 -7.62 5.11 -20.80
CA THR A 25 -8.19 6.02 -21.79
C THR A 25 -8.91 5.26 -22.90
N SER A 26 -9.84 5.92 -23.60
CA SER A 26 -10.57 5.32 -24.72
C SER A 26 -9.66 4.80 -25.84
N SER A 27 -8.46 5.40 -25.99
CA SER A 27 -7.42 4.92 -26.91
C SER A 27 -6.81 3.57 -26.53
N ALA A 28 -6.85 3.20 -25.24
CA ALA A 28 -6.39 1.90 -24.76
C ALA A 28 -7.52 0.86 -24.82
N ASN A 29 -8.75 1.25 -24.45
CA ASN A 29 -9.93 0.41 -24.57
C ASN A 29 -11.20 1.28 -24.62
N ALA A 30 -12.13 1.00 -25.52
CA ALA A 30 -13.38 1.75 -25.66
C ALA A 30 -14.28 1.75 -24.41
N ALA A 31 -14.10 0.77 -23.52
CA ALA A 31 -14.82 0.70 -22.24
C ALA A 31 -14.24 1.64 -21.16
N CYS A 32 -13.10 2.29 -21.38
CA CYS A 32 -12.48 3.20 -20.42
C CYS A 32 -13.29 4.48 -20.22
N SER A 33 -13.52 4.86 -18.96
CA SER A 33 -14.20 6.10 -18.62
C SER A 33 -13.33 7.35 -18.79
N GLY A 34 -12.01 7.20 -18.82
CA GLY A 34 -11.06 8.31 -18.76
C GLY A 34 -10.91 8.94 -17.37
N LYS A 35 -11.71 8.52 -16.38
CA LYS A 35 -11.66 9.01 -15.00
C LYS A 35 -10.66 8.19 -14.17
N PRO A 36 -9.87 8.83 -13.30
CA PRO A 36 -8.96 8.11 -12.42
C PRO A 36 -9.69 7.45 -11.26
N VAL A 37 -9.10 6.37 -10.79
CA VAL A 37 -9.48 5.62 -9.60
C VAL A 37 -8.30 5.65 -8.64
N THR A 38 -8.56 5.98 -7.37
CA THR A 38 -7.52 5.89 -6.33
C THR A 38 -7.40 4.45 -5.84
N VAL A 39 -6.19 3.91 -5.86
CA VAL A 39 -5.84 2.56 -5.41
C VAL A 39 -4.72 2.64 -4.39
N ILE A 40 -4.69 1.68 -3.47
CA ILE A 40 -3.67 1.56 -2.43
C ILE A 40 -2.80 0.34 -2.75
N ILE A 41 -1.48 0.48 -2.62
CA ILE A 41 -0.56 -0.66 -2.69
C ILE A 41 -0.67 -1.46 -1.39
N THR A 42 -1.17 -2.69 -1.48
CA THR A 42 -1.33 -3.58 -0.33
C THR A 42 -0.56 -4.88 -0.47
N ASP A 43 0.02 -5.14 -1.64
CA ASP A 43 0.68 -6.41 -1.94
C ASP A 43 1.80 -6.24 -2.99
N ALA A 44 2.63 -7.26 -3.13
CA ALA A 44 3.69 -7.33 -4.11
C ALA A 44 3.30 -8.26 -5.27
N TYR A 45 3.58 -7.83 -6.50
CA TYR A 45 3.56 -8.70 -7.65
C TYR A 45 5.00 -9.02 -8.08
N PRO A 46 5.57 -10.17 -7.68
CA PRO A 46 6.96 -10.51 -7.97
C PRO A 46 7.19 -11.04 -9.41
N GLY A 47 6.13 -11.17 -10.22
CA GLY A 47 6.21 -11.75 -11.55
C GLY A 47 7.16 -11.00 -12.50
N CYS A 48 7.57 -11.69 -13.57
CA CYS A 48 8.43 -11.14 -14.62
C CYS A 48 7.67 -10.10 -15.46
N VAL A 49 7.55 -8.88 -14.94
CA VAL A 49 7.00 -7.74 -15.68
C VAL A 49 8.05 -7.24 -16.67
N SER A 50 7.67 -7.14 -17.95
CA SER A 50 8.53 -6.55 -18.99
C SER A 50 8.59 -5.02 -18.88
N GLU A 51 7.58 -4.43 -18.27
CA GLU A 51 7.38 -2.99 -18.18
C GLU A 51 8.12 -2.39 -16.97
N SER A 52 8.50 -1.12 -17.10
CA SER A 52 9.14 -0.37 -16.01
C SER A 52 8.23 -0.20 -14.79
N VAL A 53 6.90 -0.21 -14.98
CA VAL A 53 5.89 -0.04 -13.94
C VAL A 53 4.68 -0.92 -14.22
N HIS A 54 4.23 -1.67 -13.22
CA HIS A 54 3.13 -2.63 -13.34
C HIS A 54 2.22 -2.57 -12.12
N PHE A 55 0.91 -2.39 -12.37
CA PHE A 55 -0.15 -2.46 -11.37
C PHE A 55 -0.98 -3.72 -11.61
N ASP A 56 -0.96 -4.65 -10.67
CA ASP A 56 -1.89 -5.78 -10.67
C ASP A 56 -3.12 -5.41 -9.82
N LEU A 57 -4.06 -4.74 -10.48
CA LEU A 57 -5.24 -4.17 -9.86
C LEU A 57 -6.22 -5.29 -9.47
N SER A 58 -6.80 -5.19 -8.26
CA SER A 58 -7.98 -5.99 -7.93
C SER A 58 -9.08 -5.82 -8.99
N GLY A 59 -9.88 -6.86 -9.22
CA GLY A 59 -10.98 -6.80 -10.21
C GLY A 59 -11.92 -5.61 -9.99
N THR A 60 -12.19 -5.25 -8.73
CA THR A 60 -12.95 -4.05 -8.36
C THR A 60 -12.26 -2.76 -8.80
N ALA A 61 -10.95 -2.62 -8.56
CA ALA A 61 -10.18 -1.45 -8.97
C ALA A 61 -10.07 -1.34 -10.50
N PHE A 62 -9.80 -2.46 -11.17
CA PHE A 62 -9.72 -2.53 -12.62
C PHE A 62 -11.06 -2.14 -13.28
N GLY A 63 -12.16 -2.74 -12.81
CA GLY A 63 -13.50 -2.47 -13.32
C GLY A 63 -13.98 -1.03 -13.06
N ALA A 64 -13.54 -0.40 -11.96
CA ALA A 64 -13.92 0.98 -11.63
C ALA A 64 -13.35 2.02 -12.60
N MET A 65 -12.34 1.68 -13.41
CA MET A 65 -11.86 2.57 -14.48
C MET A 65 -12.81 2.59 -15.69
N ALA A 66 -13.78 1.67 -15.77
CA ALA A 66 -14.70 1.55 -16.90
C ALA A 66 -15.83 2.58 -16.89
N LEU A 67 -16.44 2.77 -18.05
CA LEU A 67 -17.74 3.43 -18.18
C LEU A 67 -18.80 2.66 -17.36
N PRO A 68 -19.87 3.34 -16.88
CA PRO A 68 -20.96 2.68 -16.18
C PRO A 68 -21.50 1.48 -16.98
N GLY A 69 -21.63 0.33 -16.31
CA GLY A 69 -22.09 -0.92 -16.93
C GLY A 69 -21.07 -1.65 -17.81
N GLN A 70 -19.84 -1.15 -17.97
CA GLN A 70 -18.80 -1.79 -18.80
C GLN A 70 -17.64 -2.39 -18.01
N ALA A 71 -17.76 -2.54 -16.69
CA ALA A 71 -16.71 -3.08 -15.84
C ALA A 71 -16.22 -4.47 -16.32
N ASP A 72 -17.14 -5.37 -16.66
CA ASP A 72 -16.82 -6.74 -17.09
C ASP A 72 -16.12 -6.74 -18.44
N LYS A 73 -16.58 -5.90 -19.37
CA LYS A 73 -15.95 -5.72 -20.67
C LYS A 73 -14.51 -5.20 -20.52
N LEU A 74 -14.28 -4.27 -19.60
CA LEU A 74 -12.94 -3.78 -19.33
C LEU A 74 -12.09 -4.89 -18.70
N ARG A 75 -12.57 -5.57 -17.65
CA ARG A 75 -11.86 -6.69 -17.00
C ARG A 75 -11.45 -7.80 -17.97
N ASN A 76 -12.31 -8.11 -18.93
CA ASN A 76 -12.02 -9.11 -19.97
C ASN A 76 -10.90 -8.70 -20.94
N ALA A 77 -10.45 -7.44 -20.94
CA ALA A 77 -9.27 -7.04 -21.69
C ALA A 77 -7.97 -7.62 -21.10
N GLY A 78 -7.96 -7.95 -19.80
CA GLY A 78 -6.81 -8.50 -19.08
C GLY A 78 -5.73 -7.47 -18.80
N VAL A 79 -5.01 -7.04 -19.84
CA VAL A 79 -3.88 -6.11 -19.74
C VAL A 79 -4.21 -4.79 -20.45
N LEU A 80 -3.94 -3.67 -19.79
CA LEU A 80 -4.21 -2.33 -20.33
C LEU A 80 -3.04 -1.38 -20.05
N GLN A 81 -2.77 -0.52 -21.02
CA GLN A 81 -1.92 0.64 -20.78
C GLN A 81 -2.70 1.68 -19.97
N VAL A 82 -2.11 2.12 -18.86
CA VAL A 82 -2.71 3.08 -17.92
C VAL A 82 -1.81 4.30 -17.75
N LYS A 83 -2.42 5.41 -17.34
CA LYS A 83 -1.71 6.56 -16.80
C LYS A 83 -1.88 6.56 -15.29
N TYR A 84 -0.83 6.89 -14.56
CA TYR A 84 -0.86 6.91 -13.11
C TYR A 84 -0.09 8.10 -12.55
N GLN A 85 -0.43 8.48 -11.33
CA GLN A 85 0.32 9.44 -10.52
C GLN A 85 0.13 9.12 -9.04
N ARG A 86 1.11 9.48 -8.20
CA ARG A 86 0.96 9.39 -6.74
C ARG A 86 -0.18 10.31 -6.30
N ALA A 87 -0.92 9.91 -5.28
CA ALA A 87 -2.06 10.65 -4.76
C ALA A 87 -2.08 10.59 -3.24
N LYS A 88 -2.74 11.57 -2.61
CA LYS A 88 -2.97 11.51 -1.16
C LYS A 88 -3.95 10.39 -0.83
N CYS A 89 -3.61 9.59 0.17
CA CYS A 89 -4.51 8.66 0.83
C CYS A 89 -5.54 9.40 1.69
N ASN A 90 -6.73 8.83 1.75
CA ASN A 90 -7.84 9.31 2.57
C ASN A 90 -8.64 8.10 3.05
N TYR A 91 -8.72 7.92 4.36
CA TYR A 91 -9.44 6.85 5.02
C TYR A 91 -10.58 7.39 5.91
N PRO A 92 -11.74 7.79 5.32
CA PRO A 92 -12.84 8.37 6.07
C PRO A 92 -13.33 7.46 7.20
N GLY A 93 -13.41 8.02 8.41
CA GLY A 93 -13.86 7.29 9.60
C GLY A 93 -12.87 6.26 10.15
N LYS A 94 -11.63 6.26 9.66
CA LYS A 94 -10.52 5.49 10.22
C LYS A 94 -9.52 6.44 10.86
N THR A 95 -8.77 5.90 11.80
CA THR A 95 -7.61 6.54 12.41
C THR A 95 -6.42 5.62 12.23
N ILE A 96 -5.21 6.19 12.28
CA ILE A 96 -3.98 5.42 12.29
C ILE A 96 -4.11 4.31 13.34
N THR A 97 -3.94 3.07 12.90
CA THR A 97 -4.16 1.88 13.71
C THR A 97 -2.87 1.08 13.79
N PHE A 98 -2.52 0.67 15.01
CA PHE A 98 -1.36 -0.17 15.29
C PHE A 98 -1.85 -1.56 15.64
N LYS A 99 -1.53 -2.54 14.79
CA LYS A 99 -1.84 -3.94 15.02
C LYS A 99 -0.57 -4.68 15.43
N VAL A 100 -0.48 -4.96 16.73
CA VAL A 100 0.64 -5.71 17.31
C VAL A 100 0.68 -7.12 16.73
N ASP A 101 1.86 -7.50 16.23
CA ASP A 101 2.11 -8.83 15.69
C ASP A 101 2.05 -9.88 16.80
N ALA A 102 1.45 -11.04 16.53
CA ALA A 102 1.26 -12.11 17.52
C ALA A 102 2.57 -12.72 18.02
N GLY A 103 3.67 -12.59 17.27
CA GLY A 103 5.01 -12.99 17.72
C GLY A 103 5.66 -12.03 18.71
N SER A 104 5.05 -10.87 18.97
CA SER A 104 5.55 -9.91 19.94
C SER A 104 5.61 -10.51 21.35
N ASN A 105 6.68 -10.20 22.06
CA ASN A 105 6.97 -10.67 23.40
C ASN A 105 7.84 -9.63 24.14
N PRO A 106 8.20 -9.84 25.41
CA PRO A 106 8.93 -8.83 26.16
C PRO A 106 10.31 -8.44 25.63
N ASN A 107 10.90 -9.15 24.66
CA ASN A 107 12.19 -8.77 24.06
C ASN A 107 12.08 -8.46 22.55
N TYR A 108 10.88 -8.57 21.98
CA TYR A 108 10.63 -8.35 20.55
C TYR A 108 9.26 -7.71 20.37
N PHE A 109 9.20 -6.56 19.73
CA PHE A 109 7.95 -5.89 19.41
C PHE A 109 7.85 -5.70 17.92
N ALA A 110 6.71 -6.06 17.33
CA ALA A 110 6.40 -5.70 15.95
C ALA A 110 4.95 -5.23 15.84
N THR A 111 4.71 -4.27 14.95
CA THR A 111 3.38 -3.77 14.66
C THR A 111 3.23 -3.49 13.17
N LEU A 112 2.08 -3.88 12.62
CA LEU A 112 1.58 -3.33 11.36
C LEU A 112 0.95 -1.97 11.67
N ILE A 113 1.24 -0.98 10.83
CA ILE A 113 0.60 0.33 10.90
C ILE A 113 -0.31 0.45 9.69
N GLU A 114 -1.54 0.92 9.91
CA GLU A 114 -2.58 1.02 8.89
C GLU A 114 -3.28 2.39 8.95
N TYR A 115 -3.87 2.78 7.82
CA TYR A 115 -4.72 3.96 7.63
C TYR A 115 -3.98 5.30 7.81
N GLU A 116 -2.75 5.34 7.31
CA GLU A 116 -1.95 6.56 7.18
C GLU A 116 -2.56 7.47 6.10
N ASP A 117 -3.25 8.53 6.54
CA ASP A 117 -3.70 9.57 5.63
C ASP A 117 -2.50 10.34 5.02
N GLY A 118 -2.75 11.06 3.91
CA GLY A 118 -1.71 11.84 3.28
C GLY A 118 -0.82 10.98 2.38
N ASP A 119 0.46 10.81 2.73
CA ASP A 119 1.39 10.12 1.84
C ASP A 119 1.14 8.60 1.78
N GLY A 120 0.58 8.02 2.85
CA GLY A 120 0.18 6.61 2.91
C GLY A 120 1.30 5.64 3.25
N ASP A 121 2.56 6.01 3.02
CA ASP A 121 3.74 5.24 3.41
C ASP A 121 4.54 5.94 4.53
N LEU A 122 5.34 5.14 5.24
CA LEU A 122 6.15 5.61 6.37
C LEU A 122 7.65 5.52 6.05
N ALA A 123 8.36 6.62 6.28
CA ALA A 123 9.81 6.68 6.12
C ALA A 123 10.57 6.14 7.34
N SER A 124 10.03 6.36 8.54
CA SER A 124 10.61 5.89 9.81
C SER A 124 9.52 5.74 10.87
N VAL A 125 9.78 4.86 11.83
CA VAL A 125 8.94 4.67 13.02
C VAL A 125 9.87 4.53 14.22
N ASP A 126 9.53 5.18 15.31
CA ASP A 126 10.27 5.13 16.56
C ASP A 126 9.32 4.71 17.70
N LEU A 127 9.83 3.94 18.65
CA LEU A 127 9.09 3.50 19.84
C LEU A 127 9.72 4.09 21.09
N LYS A 128 8.91 4.70 21.95
CA LYS A 128 9.32 5.20 23.27
C LYS A 128 8.52 4.48 24.35
N GLN A 129 9.20 3.93 25.35
CA GLN A 129 8.55 3.40 26.54
C GLN A 129 7.91 4.53 27.34
N ALA A 130 6.70 4.31 27.83
CA ALA A 130 5.92 5.35 28.52
C ALA A 130 6.51 5.73 29.88
N VAL A 131 7.20 4.81 30.55
CA VAL A 131 7.73 4.97 31.90
C VAL A 131 9.26 4.89 31.84
N ASP A 132 9.94 5.83 32.49
CA ASP A 132 11.38 5.85 32.75
C ASP A 132 12.32 5.80 31.52
N SER A 133 11.83 6.20 30.34
CA SER A 133 12.68 6.42 29.17
C SER A 133 12.40 7.79 28.57
N ASP A 134 13.46 8.55 28.28
CA ASP A 134 13.38 9.77 27.45
C ASP A 134 13.81 9.56 26.00
N SER A 135 14.22 8.34 25.66
CA SER A 135 14.81 8.01 24.36
C SER A 135 13.80 7.34 23.44
N TRP A 136 13.72 7.85 22.21
CA TRP A 136 13.07 7.19 21.09
C TRP A 136 13.98 6.10 20.52
N LEU A 137 13.45 4.89 20.37
CA LEU A 137 14.17 3.75 19.82
C LEU A 137 13.73 3.56 18.35
N PRO A 138 14.64 3.69 17.39
CA PRO A 138 14.30 3.54 15.98
C PRO A 138 13.91 2.10 15.68
N MET A 139 12.75 1.92 15.05
CA MET A 139 12.26 0.63 14.59
C MET A 139 12.79 0.32 13.19
N GLN A 140 12.92 -0.96 12.88
CA GLN A 140 13.33 -1.45 11.58
C GLN A 140 12.11 -1.92 10.79
N GLN A 141 12.01 -1.54 9.52
CA GLN A 141 11.02 -2.15 8.62
C GLN A 141 11.34 -3.63 8.46
N SER A 142 10.37 -4.50 8.78
CA SER A 142 10.50 -5.95 8.69
C SER A 142 10.09 -6.45 7.30
N TRP A 143 8.79 -6.42 7.01
CA TRP A 143 8.23 -6.77 5.71
C TRP A 143 6.95 -5.94 5.50
N GLY A 144 6.71 -5.49 4.27
CA GLY A 144 5.57 -4.63 3.98
C GLY A 144 5.54 -3.39 4.89
N ALA A 145 4.38 -3.12 5.49
CA ALA A 145 4.19 -2.05 6.48
C ALA A 145 4.40 -2.49 7.96
N VAL A 146 5.06 -3.63 8.20
CA VAL A 146 5.39 -4.09 9.56
C VAL A 146 6.72 -3.49 10.01
N TRP A 147 6.71 -2.86 11.19
CA TRP A 147 7.89 -2.31 11.85
C TRP A 147 8.21 -3.13 13.10
N LYS A 148 9.49 -3.43 13.31
CA LYS A 148 9.96 -4.25 14.44
C LYS A 148 11.04 -3.56 15.26
N LEU A 149 11.13 -3.93 16.53
CA LEU A 149 12.20 -3.57 17.43
C LEU A 149 12.61 -4.78 18.26
N ASP A 150 13.89 -5.14 18.16
CA ASP A 150 14.54 -6.14 19.01
C ASP A 150 15.13 -5.42 20.22
N SER A 151 14.82 -5.88 21.45
CA SER A 151 15.35 -5.26 22.67
C SER A 151 16.32 -6.18 23.40
N PRO A 152 17.52 -5.69 23.76
CA PRO A 152 18.49 -6.46 24.54
C PRO A 152 18.07 -6.62 26.01
N SER A 153 17.14 -5.80 26.47
CA SER A 153 16.51 -5.89 27.80
C SER A 153 14.99 -5.98 27.67
N ARG A 154 14.34 -6.52 28.69
CA ARG A 154 12.89 -6.69 28.70
C ARG A 154 12.20 -5.33 28.55
N PHE A 155 11.26 -5.20 27.60
CA PHE A 155 10.33 -4.09 27.58
C PHE A 155 9.53 -4.09 28.89
N ALA A 156 9.55 -2.96 29.60
CA ALA A 156 8.90 -2.78 30.90
C ALA A 156 7.38 -2.64 30.73
#